data_AF-A0A947SAN3-F1
#
_entry.id   AF-A0A947SAN3-F1
#
_cell.length_a   1.000
_cell.length_b   1.000
_cell.length_c   1.000
_cell.angle_alpha   90.00
_cell.angle_beta   90.00
_cell.angle_gamma   90.00
#
_symmetry.space_group_name_H-M   'P 1'
#
loop_
_entity.id
_entity.type
_entity.pdbx_description
1 polymer ?
#
loop_
_entity_poly.entity_id
_entity_poly.type
_entity_poly.pdbx_seq_one_letter_code
_entity_poly.pdbx_strand_id
1 'polypeptide(L)'
;MSIQKTTKRSFPSPFEVQTPEGAQGWEKMYPYYLLFSQECREFEERFWFCDTMHHTTPLYPFDCFTAESWGPALGAYNSRIFIVPPALGIAQRVLNGYLYISPISVDNPDEIKERIKDFSERAGFYYQNWNALYAKWKEKVVKEIENLKEIKIPQLPEKENIALVKDAVGISTGVQLLEAYNRLLESMSKIWAYHFEFLNLGYAAFLDFSCFMKTAFPDISEQTITQMVAGIDVILF
;
A
#
# COMPACT_ATOMS: atom_id res chain seq x y z
N MET A 1 14.92 43.33 -25.01
CA MET A 1 14.32 42.00 -25.30
C MET A 1 14.76 41.05 -24.20
N SER A 2 13.86 40.76 -23.26
CA SER A 2 14.14 39.88 -22.12
C SER A 2 14.03 38.43 -22.56
N ILE A 3 15.11 37.68 -22.34
CA ILE A 3 15.23 36.27 -22.73
C ILE A 3 14.39 35.42 -21.77
N GLN A 4 13.61 34.51 -22.37
CA GLN A 4 12.67 33.59 -21.75
C GLN A 4 13.24 32.87 -20.53
N LYS A 5 12.49 32.87 -19.42
CA LYS A 5 12.60 31.83 -18.38
C LYS A 5 12.30 30.49 -19.07
N THR A 6 13.31 29.64 -19.20
CA THR A 6 13.13 28.21 -19.42
C THR A 6 12.35 27.65 -18.24
N THR A 7 11.03 27.49 -18.39
CA THR A 7 10.21 26.73 -17.45
C THR A 7 10.70 25.30 -17.49
N LYS A 8 11.41 24.91 -16.43
CA LYS A 8 11.80 23.53 -16.16
C LYS A 8 10.51 22.68 -16.29
N ARG A 9 10.47 21.71 -17.21
CA ARG A 9 9.35 20.74 -17.27
C ARG A 9 9.42 19.89 -16.01
N SER A 10 8.73 20.31 -14.97
CA SER A 10 8.53 19.57 -13.73
C SER A 10 7.03 19.39 -13.50
N PHE A 11 6.67 18.33 -12.78
CA PHE A 11 5.32 18.20 -12.26
C PHE A 11 5.01 19.38 -11.31
N PRO A 12 3.75 19.83 -11.24
CA PRO A 12 3.35 20.88 -10.31
C PRO A 12 3.58 20.44 -8.87
N SER A 13 3.96 21.39 -8.02
CA SER A 13 3.98 21.16 -6.57
C SER A 13 2.55 20.86 -6.09
N PRO A 14 2.34 19.92 -5.16
CA PRO A 14 0.99 19.67 -4.60
C PRO A 14 0.38 20.92 -3.97
N PHE A 15 1.20 21.87 -3.50
CA PHE A 15 0.77 23.16 -2.95
C PHE A 15 0.30 24.18 -4.00
N GLU A 16 0.56 23.93 -5.28
CA GLU A 16 0.21 24.82 -6.40
C GLU A 16 -0.98 24.27 -7.21
N VAL A 17 -1.39 23.03 -6.96
CA VAL A 17 -2.53 22.40 -7.63
C VAL A 17 -3.83 23.05 -7.12
N GLN A 18 -4.59 23.65 -8.04
CA GLN A 18 -5.86 24.27 -7.71
C GLN A 18 -6.94 23.22 -7.43
N THR A 19 -7.75 23.48 -6.41
CA THR A 19 -8.94 22.67 -6.11
C THR A 19 -9.98 22.83 -7.23
N PRO A 20 -10.46 21.73 -7.84
CA PRO A 20 -11.50 21.78 -8.86
C PRO A 20 -12.80 22.43 -8.36
N GLU A 21 -13.58 23.01 -9.28
CA GLU A 21 -14.89 23.54 -8.97
C GLU A 21 -15.81 22.44 -8.41
N GLY A 22 -16.48 22.70 -7.28
CA GLY A 22 -17.33 21.74 -6.58
C GLY A 22 -16.60 20.87 -5.55
N ALA A 23 -15.27 20.89 -5.51
CA ALA A 23 -14.46 20.14 -4.54
C ALA A 23 -13.95 21.01 -3.37
N GLN A 24 -14.44 22.24 -3.20
CA GLN A 24 -13.95 23.13 -2.15
C GLN A 24 -14.15 22.53 -0.75
N GLY A 25 -13.10 22.55 0.07
CA GLY A 25 -13.13 22.03 1.44
C GLY A 25 -13.04 20.50 1.53
N TRP A 26 -12.65 19.81 0.45
CA TRP A 26 -12.44 18.36 0.41
C TRP A 26 -11.50 17.88 1.53
N GLU A 27 -10.56 18.73 1.96
CA GLU A 27 -9.58 18.46 3.01
C GLU A 27 -10.27 18.02 4.31
N LYS A 28 -11.44 18.59 4.63
CA LYS A 28 -12.20 18.28 5.86
C LYS A 28 -12.72 16.84 5.90
N MET A 29 -12.76 16.17 4.76
CA MET A 29 -13.24 14.80 4.66
C MET A 29 -12.17 13.78 5.08
N TYR A 30 -10.89 14.18 5.13
CA TYR A 30 -9.78 13.26 5.34
C TYR A 30 -9.04 13.57 6.66
N PRO A 31 -8.41 12.55 7.28
CA PRO A 31 -7.54 12.78 8.43
C PRO A 31 -6.37 13.72 8.09
N TYR A 32 -6.02 14.61 9.02
CA TYR A 32 -5.02 15.65 8.80
C TYR A 32 -3.64 15.09 8.38
N TYR A 33 -3.28 13.88 8.84
CA TYR A 33 -1.98 13.25 8.54
C TYR A 33 -1.90 12.65 7.14
N LEU A 34 -3.02 12.56 6.41
CA LEU A 34 -3.06 12.20 5.00
C LEU A 34 -3.04 13.43 4.10
N LEU A 35 -3.03 14.66 4.61
CA LEU A 35 -3.04 15.87 3.81
C LEU A 35 -1.62 16.43 3.62
N PHE A 36 -1.41 17.12 2.51
CA PHE A 36 -0.25 17.99 2.37
C PHE A 36 -0.36 19.15 3.35
N SER A 37 0.72 19.42 4.10
CA SER A 37 0.74 20.47 5.12
C SER A 37 1.93 21.40 4.92
N GLN A 38 1.74 22.68 5.26
CA GLN A 38 2.81 23.67 5.11
C GLN A 38 3.94 23.43 6.13
N GLU A 39 3.62 22.85 7.28
CA GLU A 39 4.56 22.45 8.33
C GLU A 39 5.51 21.35 7.86
N CYS A 40 5.05 20.44 7.00
CA CYS A 40 5.85 19.36 6.45
C CYS A 40 6.44 19.70 5.07
N ARG A 41 6.36 20.95 4.60
CA ARG A 41 6.68 21.31 3.22
C ARG A 41 8.02 20.77 2.73
N GLU A 42 9.08 20.89 3.53
CA GLU A 42 10.41 20.36 3.16
C GLU A 42 10.36 18.84 2.88
N PHE A 43 9.59 18.08 3.64
CA PHE A 43 9.37 16.66 3.39
C PHE A 43 8.49 16.42 2.16
N GLU A 44 7.52 17.30 1.90
CA GLU A 44 6.59 17.20 0.77
C GLU A 44 7.20 17.63 -0.58
N GLU A 45 8.34 18.33 -0.60
CA GLU A 45 9.12 18.67 -1.81
C GLU A 45 9.85 17.42 -2.38
N ARG A 46 9.06 16.36 -2.62
CA ARG A 46 9.45 15.08 -3.20
C ARG A 46 8.67 14.83 -4.48
N PHE A 47 9.08 13.80 -5.22
CA PHE A 47 8.28 13.32 -6.33
C PHE A 47 7.07 12.54 -5.83
N TRP A 48 5.87 12.98 -6.20
CA TRP A 48 4.59 12.35 -5.89
C TRP A 48 3.94 11.87 -7.19
N PHE A 49 3.37 10.68 -7.18
CA PHE A 49 2.57 10.18 -8.28
C PHE A 49 1.24 9.62 -7.79
N CYS A 50 0.21 9.82 -8.60
CA CYS A 50 -1.14 9.37 -8.28
C CYS A 50 -1.20 7.84 -8.36
N ASP A 51 -1.70 7.21 -7.30
CA ASP A 51 -1.79 5.76 -7.19
C ASP A 51 -3.08 5.22 -7.83
N THR A 52 -3.23 5.45 -9.13
CA THR A 52 -4.41 5.00 -9.88
C THR A 52 -4.44 3.50 -10.11
N MET A 53 -3.33 2.80 -9.87
CA MET A 53 -3.26 1.34 -9.95
C MET A 53 -4.12 0.69 -8.87
N HIS A 54 -4.09 1.24 -7.64
CA HIS A 54 -4.88 0.72 -6.52
C HIS A 54 -6.17 1.53 -6.31
N HIS A 55 -6.17 2.81 -6.65
CA HIS A 55 -7.29 3.74 -6.42
C HIS A 55 -7.64 4.52 -7.69
N THR A 56 -8.44 3.91 -8.56
CA THR A 56 -8.80 4.48 -9.88
C THR A 56 -9.71 5.71 -9.81
N THR A 57 -10.35 5.95 -8.67
CA THR A 57 -11.33 7.03 -8.45
C THR A 57 -10.98 7.80 -7.18
N PRO A 58 -11.59 8.99 -6.95
CA PRO A 58 -11.46 9.67 -5.67
C PRO A 58 -11.78 8.73 -4.51
N LEU A 59 -10.91 8.72 -3.51
CA LEU A 59 -11.07 7.96 -2.28
C LEU A 59 -12.28 8.46 -1.51
N TYR A 60 -13.20 7.57 -1.18
CA TYR A 60 -14.18 7.88 -0.15
C TYR A 60 -13.46 7.97 1.20
N PRO A 61 -13.86 8.90 2.09
CA PRO A 61 -13.23 9.07 3.41
C PRO A 61 -13.10 7.79 4.23
N PHE A 62 -14.12 6.93 4.15
CA PHE A 62 -14.14 5.65 4.85
C PHE A 62 -13.16 4.63 4.27
N ASP A 63 -12.85 4.73 2.98
CA ASP A 63 -11.96 3.82 2.26
C ASP A 63 -10.48 4.19 2.47
N CYS A 64 -10.18 5.36 3.06
CA CYS A 64 -8.81 5.76 3.39
C CYS A 64 -8.07 4.75 4.25
N PHE A 65 -8.82 3.99 5.07
CA PHE A 65 -8.26 2.91 5.87
C PHE A 65 -7.48 1.89 5.02
N THR A 66 -7.90 1.64 3.77
CA THR A 66 -7.18 0.74 2.88
C THR A 66 -5.75 1.21 2.65
N ALA A 67 -5.55 2.50 2.34
CA ALA A 67 -4.25 3.13 2.19
C ALA A 67 -3.43 3.03 3.50
N GLU A 68 -4.07 3.38 4.62
CA GLU A 68 -3.48 3.34 5.96
C GLU A 68 -3.09 1.93 6.42
N SER A 69 -3.71 0.89 5.86
CA SER A 69 -3.39 -0.50 6.18
C SER A 69 -2.12 -0.97 5.49
N TRP A 70 -1.94 -0.63 4.21
CA TRP A 70 -0.88 -1.22 3.40
C TRP A 70 0.44 -0.45 3.49
N GLY A 71 0.40 0.87 3.68
CA GLY A 71 1.60 1.70 3.84
C GLY A 71 2.52 1.23 4.98
N PRO A 72 2.01 1.08 6.22
CA PRO A 72 2.79 0.54 7.33
C PRO A 72 3.25 -0.89 7.12
N ALA A 73 2.45 -1.74 6.47
CA ALA A 73 2.82 -3.12 6.16
C ALA A 73 4.03 -3.18 5.21
N LEU A 74 3.98 -2.45 4.09
CA LEU A 74 5.11 -2.31 3.16
C LEU A 74 6.34 -1.76 3.89
N GLY A 75 6.16 -0.69 4.67
CA GLY A 75 7.24 -0.07 5.44
C GLY A 75 7.90 -1.05 6.40
N ALA A 76 7.12 -1.86 7.12
CA ALA A 76 7.66 -2.89 8.02
C ALA A 76 8.47 -3.95 7.27
N TYR A 77 7.99 -4.42 6.10
CA TYR A 77 8.73 -5.39 5.31
C TYR A 77 10.03 -4.82 4.73
N ASN A 78 9.99 -3.59 4.25
CA ASN A 78 11.15 -2.91 3.68
C ASN A 78 12.19 -2.57 4.74
N SER A 79 11.79 -2.10 5.93
CA SER A 79 12.72 -1.56 6.92
C SER A 79 13.09 -2.51 8.07
N ARG A 80 12.26 -3.53 8.38
CA ARG A 80 12.42 -4.35 9.61
C ARG A 80 12.37 -5.85 9.38
N ILE A 81 11.60 -6.33 8.40
CA ILE A 81 11.46 -7.77 8.16
C ILE A 81 12.48 -8.26 7.15
N PHE A 82 12.40 -7.82 5.88
CA PHE A 82 13.39 -8.21 4.87
C PHE A 82 14.55 -7.23 4.77
N ILE A 83 14.39 -5.97 5.21
CA ILE A 83 15.47 -4.98 5.21
C ILE A 83 15.94 -4.75 3.76
N VAL A 84 14.99 -4.49 2.86
CA VAL A 84 15.25 -4.22 1.43
C VAL A 84 16.28 -3.08 1.32
N PRO A 85 17.43 -3.26 0.63
CA PRO A 85 18.57 -2.37 0.84
C PRO A 85 18.32 -0.88 0.56
N PRO A 86 17.71 -0.49 -0.58
CA PRO A 86 17.46 0.93 -0.87
C PRO A 86 16.12 1.46 -0.33
N ALA A 87 15.29 0.64 0.31
CA ALA A 87 13.88 0.99 0.53
C ALA A 87 13.49 0.99 2.02
N LEU A 88 12.69 1.98 2.42
CA LEU A 88 12.10 2.09 3.76
C LEU A 88 10.58 1.98 3.75
N GLY A 89 9.92 2.24 2.63
CA GLY A 89 8.47 2.21 2.51
C GLY A 89 7.97 3.30 1.56
N ILE A 90 6.78 3.84 1.85
CA ILE A 90 6.18 4.93 1.10
C ILE A 90 5.57 5.97 2.04
N ALA A 91 5.48 7.20 1.57
CA ALA A 91 4.60 8.22 2.11
C ALA A 91 3.32 8.29 1.27
N GLN A 92 2.22 8.66 1.90
CA GLN A 92 0.89 8.73 1.27
C GLN A 92 0.23 10.07 1.60
N ARG A 93 -0.33 10.70 0.58
CA ARG A 93 -1.07 11.97 0.70
C ARG A 93 -2.31 11.95 -0.18
N VAL A 94 -3.38 12.58 0.28
CA VAL A 94 -4.58 12.82 -0.52
C VAL A 94 -4.52 14.25 -1.06
N LEU A 95 -4.84 14.42 -2.34
CA LEU A 95 -5.00 15.73 -2.98
C LEU A 95 -6.24 15.68 -3.87
N ASN A 96 -7.21 16.56 -3.58
CA ASN A 96 -8.51 16.61 -4.28
C ASN A 96 -9.23 15.26 -4.32
N GLY A 97 -9.09 14.48 -3.25
CA GLY A 97 -9.66 13.14 -3.11
C GLY A 97 -8.86 12.00 -3.75
N TYR A 98 -7.78 12.27 -4.49
CA TYR A 98 -6.95 11.21 -5.06
C TYR A 98 -5.75 10.89 -4.16
N LEU A 99 -5.39 9.61 -4.08
CA LEU A 99 -4.20 9.16 -3.35
C LEU A 99 -2.94 9.36 -4.18
N TYR A 100 -1.96 10.00 -3.59
CA TYR A 100 -0.61 10.15 -4.11
C TYR A 100 0.36 9.43 -3.19
N ILE A 101 1.33 8.77 -3.79
CA ILE A 101 2.39 8.06 -3.06
C ILE A 101 3.76 8.57 -3.47
N SER A 102 4.71 8.49 -2.53
CA SER A 102 6.11 8.83 -2.76
C SER A 102 7.00 7.79 -2.07
N PRO A 103 8.01 7.22 -2.75
CA PRO A 103 8.90 6.25 -2.12
C PRO A 103 9.74 6.90 -1.02
N ILE A 104 9.93 6.16 0.07
CA ILE A 104 10.90 6.51 1.12
C ILE A 104 12.11 5.59 0.92
N SER A 105 13.23 6.19 0.53
CA SER A 105 14.47 5.48 0.19
C SER A 105 15.54 5.69 1.26
N VAL A 106 16.55 4.82 1.23
CA VAL A 106 17.82 5.04 1.93
C VAL A 106 18.75 5.76 0.96
N ASP A 107 19.22 6.95 1.32
CA ASP A 107 20.08 7.76 0.44
C ASP A 107 21.58 7.52 0.69
N ASN A 108 21.96 7.05 1.89
CA ASN A 108 23.35 6.80 2.25
C ASN A 108 23.86 5.49 1.60
N PRO A 109 24.85 5.54 0.70
CA PRO A 109 25.38 4.34 0.04
C PRO A 109 26.00 3.33 1.00
N ASP A 110 26.56 3.77 2.13
CA ASP A 110 27.18 2.87 3.09
C ASP A 110 26.12 2.13 3.92
N GLU A 111 25.03 2.80 4.29
CA GLU A 111 23.87 2.13 4.92
C GLU A 111 23.25 1.10 3.96
N ILE A 112 23.10 1.44 2.67
CA ILE A 112 22.62 0.48 1.68
C ILE A 112 23.49 -0.77 1.65
N LYS A 113 24.84 -0.63 1.65
CA LYS A 113 25.76 -1.76 1.65
C LYS A 113 25.63 -2.63 2.89
N GLU A 114 25.48 -2.03 4.07
CA GLU A 114 25.29 -2.77 5.32
C GLU A 114 24.00 -3.61 5.29
N ARG A 115 22.92 -3.04 4.77
CA ARG A 115 21.61 -3.71 4.65
C ARG A 115 21.59 -4.90 3.70
N ILE A 116 22.52 -4.98 2.74
CA ILE A 116 22.63 -6.11 1.81
C ILE A 116 22.80 -7.43 2.58
N LYS A 117 23.58 -7.43 3.67
CA LYS A 117 23.83 -8.63 4.46
C LYS A 117 22.52 -9.18 5.04
N ASP A 118 21.77 -8.32 5.72
CA ASP A 118 20.50 -8.69 6.34
C ASP A 118 19.46 -9.14 5.30
N PHE A 119 19.34 -8.40 4.20
CA PHE A 119 18.45 -8.78 3.11
C PHE A 119 18.81 -10.15 2.53
N SER A 120 20.10 -10.37 2.25
CA SER A 120 20.58 -11.62 1.63
C SER A 120 20.32 -12.83 2.53
N GLU A 121 20.53 -12.72 3.83
CA GLU A 121 20.23 -13.79 4.78
C GLU A 121 18.74 -14.14 4.78
N ARG A 122 17.88 -13.12 4.88
CA ARG A 122 16.44 -13.29 5.11
C ARG A 122 15.68 -13.65 3.85
N ALA A 123 15.91 -12.92 2.75
CA ALA A 123 15.36 -13.24 1.45
C ALA A 123 15.93 -14.58 0.93
N GLY A 124 17.24 -14.82 1.14
CA GLY A 124 17.88 -16.09 0.80
C GLY A 124 17.25 -17.28 1.50
N PHE A 125 16.92 -17.17 2.79
CA PHE A 125 16.18 -18.21 3.51
C PHE A 125 14.81 -18.47 2.86
N TYR A 126 14.07 -17.43 2.47
CA TYR A 126 12.80 -17.59 1.79
C TYR A 126 12.94 -18.27 0.42
N TYR A 127 13.92 -17.87 -0.39
CA TYR A 127 14.16 -18.48 -1.70
C TYR A 127 14.55 -19.96 -1.58
N GLN A 128 15.38 -20.33 -0.62
CA GLN A 128 15.79 -21.72 -0.38
C GLN A 128 14.64 -22.61 0.11
N ASN A 129 13.65 -22.02 0.80
CA ASN A 129 12.54 -22.74 1.44
C ASN A 129 11.18 -22.41 0.81
N TRP A 130 11.17 -21.91 -0.43
CA TRP A 130 10.02 -21.25 -1.06
C TRP A 130 8.73 -22.07 -0.97
N ASN A 131 8.75 -23.33 -1.41
CA ASN A 131 7.55 -24.17 -1.46
C ASN A 131 6.92 -24.38 -0.07
N ALA A 132 7.76 -24.60 0.96
CA ALA A 132 7.27 -24.82 2.32
C ALA A 132 6.71 -23.54 2.95
N LEU A 133 7.37 -22.40 2.74
CA LEU A 133 6.91 -21.10 3.25
C LEU A 133 5.67 -20.61 2.50
N TYR A 134 5.61 -20.81 1.19
CA TYR A 134 4.46 -20.49 0.36
C TYR A 134 3.24 -21.32 0.78
N ALA A 135 3.40 -22.61 1.09
CA ALA A 135 2.32 -23.44 1.61
C ALA A 135 1.74 -22.88 2.92
N LYS A 136 2.61 -22.49 3.87
CA LYS A 136 2.19 -21.83 5.13
C LYS A 136 1.51 -20.48 4.87
N TRP A 137 2.03 -19.72 3.91
CA TRP A 137 1.44 -18.44 3.52
C TRP A 137 0.06 -18.60 2.92
N LYS A 138 -0.12 -19.60 2.05
CA LYS A 138 -1.41 -19.92 1.46
C LYS A 138 -2.42 -20.32 2.53
N GLU A 139 -2.02 -21.14 3.51
CA GLU A 139 -2.88 -21.56 4.62
C GLU A 139 -3.40 -20.36 5.41
N LYS A 140 -2.53 -19.43 5.82
CA LYS A 140 -2.97 -18.24 6.59
C LYS A 140 -3.83 -17.28 5.76
N VAL A 141 -3.54 -17.11 4.47
CA VAL A 141 -4.36 -16.28 3.57
C VAL A 141 -5.75 -16.88 3.41
N VAL A 142 -5.86 -18.18 3.13
CA VAL A 142 -7.14 -18.87 3.01
C VAL A 142 -7.91 -18.84 4.32
N LYS A 143 -7.23 -19.06 5.45
CA LYS A 143 -7.85 -18.95 6.77
C LYS A 143 -8.44 -17.57 7.01
N GLU A 144 -7.72 -16.50 6.63
CA GLU A 144 -8.22 -15.14 6.80
C GLU A 144 -9.41 -14.83 5.88
N ILE A 145 -9.43 -15.39 4.66
CA ILE A 145 -10.60 -15.35 3.78
C ILE A 145 -11.81 -16.01 4.43
N GLU A 146 -11.64 -17.17 5.08
CA GLU A 146 -12.74 -17.83 5.79
C GLU A 146 -13.17 -17.00 7.02
N ASN A 147 -12.24 -16.45 7.80
CA ASN A 147 -12.56 -15.55 8.91
C ASN A 147 -13.42 -14.36 8.45
N LEU A 148 -13.10 -13.76 7.30
CA LEU A 148 -13.88 -12.67 6.70
C LEU A 148 -15.30 -13.09 6.35
N LYS A 149 -15.48 -14.29 5.76
CA LYS A 149 -16.81 -14.83 5.42
C LYS A 149 -17.67 -15.10 6.66
N GLU A 150 -17.05 -15.39 7.80
CA GLU A 150 -17.74 -15.63 9.06
C GLU A 150 -18.21 -14.35 9.77
N ILE A 151 -17.71 -13.17 9.36
CA ILE A 151 -18.15 -11.89 9.94
C ILE A 151 -19.62 -11.69 9.62
N LYS A 152 -20.45 -11.70 10.66
CA LYS A 152 -21.88 -11.39 10.56
C LYS A 152 -22.09 -9.89 10.76
N ILE A 153 -22.58 -9.24 9.72
CA ILE A 153 -23.01 -7.84 9.79
C ILE A 153 -24.46 -7.82 10.29
N PRO A 154 -24.73 -7.37 11.52
CA PRO A 154 -26.09 -7.36 12.04
C PRO A 154 -26.94 -6.28 11.35
N GLN A 155 -28.22 -6.55 11.17
CA GLN A 155 -29.19 -5.54 10.78
C GLN A 155 -29.64 -4.77 12.02
N LEU A 156 -29.58 -3.45 11.97
CA LEU A 156 -29.98 -2.61 13.10
C LEU A 156 -31.53 -2.62 13.21
N PRO A 157 -32.09 -3.09 14.34
CA PRO A 157 -33.53 -3.05 14.53
C PRO A 157 -34.00 -1.62 14.87
N GLU A 158 -35.28 -1.32 14.62
CA GLU A 158 -35.87 -0.05 15.08
C GLU A 158 -35.87 0.04 16.62
N LYS A 159 -36.09 -1.09 17.30
CA LYS A 159 -36.05 -1.24 18.75
C LYS A 159 -35.35 -2.54 19.11
N GLU A 160 -34.49 -2.47 20.12
CA GLU A 160 -33.84 -3.65 20.67
C GLU A 160 -34.83 -4.62 21.32
N ASN A 161 -34.45 -5.90 21.41
CA ASN A 161 -35.24 -6.87 22.14
C ASN A 161 -35.35 -6.44 23.62
N ILE A 162 -36.56 -6.47 24.18
CA ILE A 162 -36.83 -6.09 25.58
C ILE A 162 -36.01 -6.88 26.61
N ALA A 163 -35.50 -8.07 26.24
CA ALA A 163 -34.55 -8.84 27.03
C ALA A 163 -33.29 -8.04 27.40
N LEU A 164 -32.78 -7.15 26.51
CA LEU A 164 -31.62 -6.32 26.82
C LEU A 164 -31.86 -5.43 28.04
N VAL A 165 -33.11 -5.02 28.28
CA VAL A 165 -33.52 -4.25 29.46
C VAL A 165 -33.81 -5.17 30.64
N LYS A 166 -34.66 -6.19 30.44
CA LYS A 166 -35.13 -7.07 31.53
C LYS A 166 -34.01 -7.90 32.16
N ASP A 167 -33.04 -8.30 31.34
CA ASP A 167 -31.89 -9.11 31.76
C ASP A 167 -30.63 -8.24 31.98
N ALA A 168 -30.77 -6.91 31.92
CA ALA A 168 -29.70 -5.93 32.14
C ALA A 168 -28.43 -6.18 31.29
N VAL A 169 -28.59 -6.60 30.03
CA VAL A 169 -27.47 -6.92 29.12
C VAL A 169 -26.64 -5.67 28.80
N GLY A 170 -27.28 -4.53 28.54
CA GLY A 170 -26.62 -3.24 28.33
C GLY A 170 -25.82 -3.07 27.02
N ILE A 171 -25.75 -4.09 26.17
CA ILE A 171 -25.02 -4.05 24.89
C ILE A 171 -26.02 -4.17 23.74
N SER A 172 -26.09 -3.15 22.89
CA SER A 172 -27.01 -3.08 21.75
C SER A 172 -26.46 -3.79 20.51
N THR A 173 -27.33 -4.05 19.54
CA THR A 173 -26.96 -4.53 18.20
C THR A 173 -26.00 -3.56 17.50
N GLY A 174 -26.07 -2.26 17.83
CA GLY A 174 -25.13 -1.26 17.33
C GLY A 174 -23.68 -1.51 17.76
N VAL A 175 -23.44 -2.01 18.98
CA VAL A 175 -22.08 -2.38 19.42
C VAL A 175 -21.57 -3.58 18.62
N GLN A 176 -22.44 -4.55 18.35
CA GLN A 176 -22.09 -5.73 17.54
C GLN A 176 -21.70 -5.35 16.11
N LEU A 177 -22.34 -4.32 15.53
CA LEU A 177 -21.96 -3.77 14.22
C LEU A 177 -20.54 -3.18 14.25
N LEU A 178 -20.22 -2.42 15.30
CA LEU A 178 -18.88 -1.85 15.47
C LEU A 178 -17.82 -2.94 15.66
N GLU A 179 -18.12 -3.98 16.43
CA GLU A 179 -17.22 -5.14 16.57
C GLU A 179 -17.00 -5.87 15.25
N ALA A 180 -18.04 -6.06 14.45
CA ALA A 180 -17.93 -6.70 13.14
C ALA A 180 -17.06 -5.85 12.20
N TYR A 181 -17.23 -4.53 12.22
CA TYR A 181 -16.38 -3.60 11.47
C TYR A 181 -14.91 -3.65 11.93
N ASN A 182 -14.65 -3.63 13.24
CA ASN A 182 -13.28 -3.74 13.76
C ASN A 182 -12.59 -5.03 13.29
N ARG A 183 -13.30 -6.17 13.32
CA ARG A 183 -12.77 -7.46 12.82
C ARG A 183 -12.43 -7.39 11.33
N LEU A 184 -13.25 -6.70 10.53
CA LEU A 184 -12.98 -6.46 9.11
C LEU A 184 -11.69 -5.64 8.93
N LEU A 185 -11.51 -4.57 9.70
CA LEU A 185 -10.31 -3.72 9.64
C LEU A 185 -9.03 -4.47 10.06
N GLU A 186 -9.11 -5.28 11.12
CA GLU A 186 -8.01 -6.15 11.56
C GLU A 186 -7.63 -7.15 10.46
N SER A 187 -8.63 -7.73 9.80
CA SER A 187 -8.44 -8.67 8.72
C SER A 187 -7.73 -8.04 7.52
N MET A 188 -8.16 -6.84 7.13
CA MET A 188 -7.53 -6.05 6.07
C MET A 188 -6.06 -5.73 6.41
N SER A 189 -5.75 -5.37 7.65
CA SER A 189 -4.36 -5.16 8.09
C SER A 189 -3.51 -6.43 7.95
N LYS A 190 -4.05 -7.59 8.35
CA LYS A 190 -3.36 -8.89 8.24
C LYS A 190 -3.12 -9.28 6.78
N ILE A 191 -4.10 -9.11 5.90
CA ILE A 191 -3.97 -9.53 4.51
C ILE A 191 -2.90 -8.70 3.79
N TRP A 192 -2.79 -7.41 4.09
CA TRP A 192 -1.70 -6.57 3.57
C TRP A 192 -0.33 -7.00 4.09
N ALA A 193 -0.22 -7.36 5.37
CA ALA A 193 1.03 -7.93 5.88
C ALA A 193 1.39 -9.25 5.18
N TYR A 194 0.41 -10.13 4.91
CA TYR A 194 0.66 -11.36 4.17
C TYR A 194 1.00 -11.08 2.70
N HIS A 195 0.39 -10.07 2.10
CA HIS A 195 0.69 -9.65 0.72
C HIS A 195 2.17 -9.26 0.57
N PHE A 196 2.69 -8.38 1.44
CA PHE A 196 4.09 -7.92 1.37
C PHE A 196 5.12 -8.98 1.76
N GLU A 197 4.71 -10.06 2.44
CA GLU A 197 5.60 -11.19 2.74
C GLU A 197 6.18 -11.85 1.49
N PHE A 198 5.40 -11.92 0.42
CA PHE A 198 5.84 -12.54 -0.84
C PHE A 198 6.03 -11.52 -1.96
N LEU A 199 5.29 -10.40 -1.96
CA LEU A 199 5.37 -9.40 -3.03
C LEU A 199 6.80 -8.86 -3.24
N ASN A 200 7.45 -8.44 -2.15
CA ASN A 200 8.79 -7.85 -2.22
C ASN A 200 9.83 -8.84 -2.77
N LEU A 201 9.70 -10.12 -2.39
CA LEU A 201 10.57 -11.18 -2.89
C LEU A 201 10.32 -11.44 -4.37
N GLY A 202 9.06 -11.40 -4.81
CA GLY A 202 8.70 -11.49 -6.23
C GLY A 202 9.34 -10.38 -7.07
N TYR A 203 9.26 -9.12 -6.62
CA TYR A 203 9.90 -7.99 -7.30
C TYR A 203 11.42 -8.08 -7.31
N ALA A 204 12.04 -8.51 -6.19
CA ALA A 204 13.47 -8.69 -6.12
C ALA A 204 13.96 -9.80 -7.09
N ALA A 205 13.24 -10.93 -7.15
CA ALA A 205 13.53 -11.99 -8.10
C ALA A 205 13.35 -11.54 -9.56
N PHE A 206 12.31 -10.74 -9.85
CA PHE A 206 12.11 -10.17 -11.18
C PHE A 206 13.23 -9.19 -11.58
N LEU A 207 13.70 -8.37 -10.65
CA LEU A 207 14.81 -7.44 -10.90
C LEU A 207 16.11 -8.20 -11.20
N ASP A 208 16.41 -9.25 -10.43
CA ASP A 208 17.58 -10.11 -10.65
C ASP A 208 17.50 -10.81 -12.01
N PHE A 209 16.34 -11.40 -12.33
CA PHE A 209 16.07 -11.99 -13.64
C PHE A 209 16.24 -10.97 -14.77
N SER A 210 15.70 -9.77 -14.62
CA SER A 210 15.82 -8.70 -15.62
C SER A 210 17.28 -8.26 -15.82
N CYS A 211 18.06 -8.17 -14.75
CA CYS A 211 19.49 -7.86 -14.79
C CYS A 211 20.28 -8.95 -15.53
N PHE A 212 19.99 -10.22 -15.21
CA PHE A 212 20.57 -11.36 -15.92
C PHE A 212 20.23 -11.33 -17.41
N MET A 213 18.95 -11.11 -17.76
CA MET A 213 18.51 -11.07 -19.16
C MET A 213 19.18 -9.95 -19.96
N LYS A 214 19.34 -8.75 -19.39
CA LYS A 214 20.07 -7.66 -20.03
C LYS A 214 21.58 -7.94 -20.15
N THR A 215 22.14 -8.74 -19.26
CA THR A 215 23.55 -9.16 -19.36
C THR A 215 23.76 -10.22 -20.44
N ALA A 216 22.87 -11.21 -20.49
CA ALA A 216 22.93 -12.31 -21.46
C ALA A 216 22.49 -11.87 -22.87
N PHE A 217 21.55 -10.94 -22.97
CA PHE A 217 20.96 -10.43 -24.21
C PHE A 217 20.85 -8.90 -24.17
N PRO A 218 21.93 -8.16 -24.46
CA PRO A 218 21.96 -6.70 -24.30
C PRO A 218 20.87 -5.93 -25.07
N ASP A 219 20.42 -6.47 -26.21
CA ASP A 219 19.40 -5.86 -27.08
C ASP A 219 17.95 -6.28 -26.74
N ILE A 220 17.74 -7.12 -25.71
CA ILE A 220 16.39 -7.53 -25.33
C ILE A 220 15.59 -6.36 -24.75
N SER A 221 14.36 -6.18 -25.22
CA SER A 221 13.49 -5.12 -24.72
C SER A 221 12.93 -5.45 -23.33
N GLU A 222 12.69 -4.43 -22.50
CA GLU A 222 12.04 -4.61 -21.19
C GLU A 222 10.65 -5.25 -21.30
N GLN A 223 9.91 -4.89 -22.36
CA GLN A 223 8.61 -5.49 -22.66
C GLN A 223 8.74 -7.01 -22.87
N THR A 224 9.75 -7.44 -23.62
CA THR A 224 10.02 -8.87 -23.85
C THR A 224 10.36 -9.59 -22.54
N ILE A 225 11.23 -9.01 -21.68
CA ILE A 225 11.55 -9.58 -20.37
C ILE A 225 10.28 -9.70 -19.51
N THR A 226 9.44 -8.67 -19.51
CA THR A 226 8.18 -8.64 -18.73
C THR A 226 7.21 -9.71 -19.20
N GLN A 227 7.07 -9.91 -20.51
CA GLN A 227 6.21 -10.96 -21.09
C GLN A 227 6.67 -12.37 -20.71
N MET A 228 7.98 -12.60 -20.52
CA MET A 228 8.50 -13.90 -20.09
C MET A 228 8.02 -14.33 -18.70
N VAL A 229 7.67 -13.37 -17.83
CA VAL A 229 7.26 -13.62 -16.44
C VAL A 229 5.80 -13.28 -16.18
N ALA A 230 5.06 -12.77 -17.18
CA ALA A 230 3.70 -12.28 -17.02
C ALA A 230 2.72 -13.35 -16.53
N GLY A 231 3.06 -14.64 -16.65
CA GLY A 231 2.31 -15.77 -16.07
C GLY A 231 0.90 -15.99 -16.66
N ILE A 232 0.41 -15.05 -17.48
CA ILE A 232 -0.81 -15.08 -18.27
C ILE A 232 -0.54 -14.39 -19.61
N ASP A 233 -1.12 -14.92 -20.70
CA ASP A 233 -1.16 -14.23 -21.99
C ASP A 233 -2.06 -13.00 -21.86
N VAL A 234 -1.46 -11.82 -21.67
CA VAL A 234 -2.19 -10.57 -21.65
C VAL A 234 -2.50 -10.18 -23.11
N ILE A 235 -3.64 -10.63 -23.63
CA ILE A 235 -4.22 -10.03 -24.83
C ILE A 235 -4.79 -8.67 -24.41
N LEU A 236 -3.98 -7.63 -24.53
CA LEU A 236 -4.45 -6.24 -24.52
C LEU A 236 -5.11 -5.99 -25.88
N PHE A 237 -6.42 -5.75 -25.88
CA PHE A 237 -7.17 -5.28 -27.05
C PHE A 237 -7.08 -3.76 -27.18
#